data_AF-A0A6G1RH31-F1
#
_entry.id   AF-A0A6G1RH31-F1
#
_cell.length_a   1.000
_cell.length_b   1.000
_cell.length_c   1.000
_cell.angle_alpha   90.00
_cell.angle_beta   90.00
_cell.angle_gamma   90.00
#
_symmetry.space_group_name_H-M   'P 1'
#
loop_
_entity.id
_entity.type
_entity.pdbx_description
1 polymer ?
#
loop_
_entity_poly.entity_id
_entity_poly.type
_entity_poly.pdbx_seq_one_letter_code
_entity_poly.pdbx_strand_id
1 'polypeptide(L)'
;LFVITVTAIKQGYEDWLRHKADNAMNQCPVHFIQHGKLVRKQSRKLRVGDIVMVKEDETFPCDLIFLSSSRGDGTCFVTTASLDGESSHKTYYAVQDTKAFHNEQEIDALHATIECEQPQPDLYKFVGRINVYHDMNEPTARPLGSENLLLRGATLKNTEKIFGVAIYTGMETKMALNYQAKSQKRSAV
;
A
#
# COMPACT_ATOMS: atom_id res chain seq x y z
N LEU A 1 36.81 -20.15 -18.70
CA LEU A 1 36.17 -19.21 -19.66
C LEU A 1 34.75 -19.65 -20.01
N PHE A 2 34.54 -20.78 -20.69
CA PHE A 2 33.20 -21.27 -21.08
C PHE A 2 32.15 -21.30 -19.94
N VAL A 3 32.48 -21.92 -18.79
CA VAL A 3 31.55 -22.04 -17.65
C VAL A 3 31.17 -20.66 -17.06
N ILE A 4 32.12 -19.73 -17.01
CA ILE A 4 31.91 -18.36 -16.51
C ILE A 4 30.98 -17.62 -17.48
N THR A 5 31.18 -17.76 -18.79
CA THR A 5 30.35 -17.14 -19.83
C THR A 5 28.91 -17.63 -19.79
N VAL A 6 28.68 -18.95 -19.70
CA VAL A 6 27.32 -19.52 -19.62
C VAL A 6 26.60 -19.05 -18.34
N THR A 7 27.31 -19.03 -17.21
CA THR A 7 26.76 -18.54 -15.94
C THR A 7 26.40 -17.06 -16.01
N ALA A 8 27.28 -16.23 -16.58
CA ALA A 8 27.05 -14.80 -16.75
C ALA A 8 25.83 -14.52 -17.66
N ILE A 9 25.67 -15.27 -18.76
CA ILE A 9 24.50 -15.13 -19.65
C ILE A 9 23.21 -15.49 -18.91
N LYS A 10 23.18 -16.63 -18.18
CA LYS A 10 22.01 -17.03 -17.41
C LYS A 10 21.64 -15.98 -16.36
N GLN A 11 22.62 -15.51 -15.59
CA GLN A 11 22.41 -14.47 -14.57
C GLN A 11 21.93 -13.16 -15.19
N GLY A 12 22.52 -12.74 -16.32
CA GLY A 12 22.09 -11.54 -17.04
C GLY A 12 20.66 -11.66 -17.58
N TYR A 13 20.28 -12.82 -18.11
CA TYR A 13 18.90 -13.07 -18.57
C TYR A 13 17.89 -13.02 -17.41
N GLU A 14 18.21 -13.66 -16.29
CA GLU A 14 17.36 -13.64 -15.09
C GLU A 14 17.19 -12.23 -14.51
N ASP A 15 18.25 -11.41 -14.53
CA ASP A 15 18.20 -10.03 -14.05
C ASP A 15 17.44 -9.13 -15.02
N TRP A 16 17.56 -9.34 -16.34
CA TRP A 16 16.76 -8.63 -17.35
C TRP A 16 15.26 -8.91 -17.21
N LEU A 17 14.87 -10.16 -17.00
CA LEU A 17 13.47 -10.53 -16.75
C LEU A 17 12.91 -9.82 -15.50
N ARG A 18 13.72 -9.70 -14.44
CA ARG A 18 13.33 -8.96 -13.23
C ARG A 18 13.16 -7.48 -13.50
N HIS A 19 14.11 -6.85 -14.19
CA HIS A 19 13.99 -5.44 -14.58
C HIS A 19 12.74 -5.16 -15.41
N LYS A 20 12.37 -6.07 -16.31
CA LYS A 20 11.12 -5.97 -17.08
C LYS A 20 9.89 -6.05 -16.17
N ALA A 21 9.88 -6.95 -15.20
CA ALA A 21 8.79 -7.08 -14.24
C ALA A 21 8.67 -5.85 -13.32
N ASP A 22 9.79 -5.35 -12.81
CA ASP A 22 9.83 -4.14 -11.97
C ASP A 22 9.30 -2.92 -12.73
N ASN A 23 9.69 -2.75 -13.99
CA ASN A 23 9.20 -1.66 -14.83
C ASN A 23 7.69 -1.75 -15.08
N ALA A 24 7.15 -2.96 -15.27
CA ALA A 24 5.70 -3.15 -15.43
C ALA A 24 4.95 -2.74 -14.14
N MET A 25 5.46 -3.14 -12.96
CA MET A 25 4.88 -2.77 -11.67
C MET A 25 4.92 -1.26 -11.42
N ASN A 26 6.02 -0.60 -11.79
CA ASN A 26 6.22 0.85 -11.62
C ASN A 26 5.39 1.72 -12.58
N GLN A 27 4.78 1.10 -13.59
CA GLN A 27 3.92 1.77 -14.57
C GLN A 27 2.43 1.48 -14.36
N CYS A 28 2.08 0.67 -13.34
CA CYS A 28 0.70 0.35 -13.03
C CYS A 28 -0.12 1.63 -12.78
N PRO A 29 -1.30 1.80 -13.43
CA PRO A 29 -2.15 2.96 -13.20
C PRO A 29 -2.76 2.91 -11.79
N VAL A 30 -2.65 4.02 -11.07
CA VAL A 30 -3.24 4.25 -9.74
C VAL A 30 -4.17 5.45 -9.82
N HIS A 31 -5.29 5.40 -9.11
CA HIS A 31 -6.22 6.52 -9.02
C HIS A 31 -5.84 7.41 -7.82
N PHE A 32 -5.46 8.65 -8.11
CA PHE A 32 -5.15 9.68 -7.12
C PHE A 32 -6.35 10.58 -6.90
N ILE A 33 -6.51 11.10 -5.69
CA ILE A 33 -7.43 12.19 -5.40
C ILE A 33 -6.66 13.49 -5.43
N GLN A 34 -7.09 14.42 -6.29
CA GLN A 34 -6.49 15.75 -6.40
C GLN A 34 -7.56 16.79 -6.73
N HIS A 35 -7.68 17.82 -5.88
CA HIS A 35 -8.63 18.92 -6.09
C HIS A 35 -10.07 18.42 -6.26
N GLY A 36 -10.47 17.49 -5.38
CA GLY A 36 -11.79 16.85 -5.37
C GLY A 36 -12.09 15.98 -6.59
N LYS A 37 -11.07 15.56 -7.35
CA LYS A 37 -11.23 14.76 -8.57
C LYS A 37 -10.34 13.54 -8.59
N LEU A 38 -10.85 12.48 -9.22
CA LEU A 38 -10.12 11.26 -9.49
C LEU A 38 -9.20 11.42 -10.71
N VAL A 39 -7.90 11.25 -10.53
CA VAL A 39 -6.88 11.36 -11.58
C VAL A 39 -6.07 10.08 -11.67
N ARG A 40 -6.01 9.46 -12.86
CA ARG A 40 -5.15 8.29 -13.08
C ARG A 40 -3.71 8.71 -13.39
N LYS A 41 -2.74 8.20 -12.61
CA LYS A 41 -1.30 8.37 -12.86
C LYS A 41 -0.56 7.05 -12.65
N GLN A 42 0.68 6.98 -13.10
CA GLN A 42 1.53 5.80 -12.89
C GLN A 42 1.95 5.66 -11.42
N SER A 43 2.02 4.44 -10.91
CA SER A 43 2.40 4.10 -9.53
C SER A 43 3.73 4.71 -9.09
N ARG A 44 4.73 4.85 -9.99
CA ARG A 44 5.99 5.55 -9.70
C ARG A 44 5.86 7.03 -9.30
N LYS A 45 4.69 7.65 -9.51
CA LYS A 45 4.42 9.05 -9.12
C LYS A 45 3.89 9.18 -7.69
N LEU A 46 3.58 8.06 -7.05
CA LEU A 46 3.03 7.99 -5.70
C LEU A 46 4.06 8.46 -4.67
N ARG A 47 3.64 9.35 -3.78
CA ARG A 47 4.42 9.90 -2.68
C ARG A 47 3.69 9.70 -1.36
N VAL A 48 4.43 9.74 -0.26
CA VAL A 48 3.86 9.72 1.08
C VAL A 48 2.90 10.91 1.24
N GLY A 49 1.73 10.66 1.82
CA GLY A 49 0.65 11.63 1.97
C GLY A 49 -0.32 11.71 0.78
N ASP A 50 -0.03 11.06 -0.35
CA ASP A 50 -1.00 11.01 -1.46
C ASP A 50 -2.21 10.16 -1.06
N ILE A 51 -3.41 10.69 -1.32
CA ILE A 51 -4.67 9.95 -1.19
C ILE A 51 -4.93 9.22 -2.50
N VAL A 52 -5.18 7.92 -2.40
CA VAL A 52 -5.49 7.04 -3.53
C VAL A 52 -6.83 6.35 -3.33
N MET A 53 -7.50 6.09 -4.46
CA MET A 53 -8.68 5.25 -4.51
C MET A 53 -8.31 3.91 -5.15
N VAL A 54 -8.67 2.82 -4.49
CA VAL A 54 -8.42 1.46 -4.97
C VAL A 54 -9.76 0.77 -5.17
N LYS A 55 -9.95 0.16 -6.34
CA LYS A 55 -11.19 -0.56 -6.68
C LYS A 55 -11.11 -2.03 -6.30
N GLU A 56 -12.27 -2.67 -6.26
CA GLU A 56 -12.35 -4.13 -6.08
C GLU A 56 -11.41 -4.86 -7.05
N ASP A 57 -10.78 -5.92 -6.55
CA ASP A 57 -9.80 -6.75 -7.26
C ASP A 57 -8.50 -6.04 -7.68
N GLU A 58 -8.30 -4.77 -7.32
CA GLU A 58 -7.03 -4.08 -7.51
C GLU A 58 -6.05 -4.37 -6.35
N THR A 59 -4.77 -4.48 -6.71
CA THR A 59 -3.67 -4.63 -5.75
C THR A 59 -3.25 -3.27 -5.19
N PHE A 60 -2.98 -3.20 -3.88
CA PHE A 60 -2.51 -1.97 -3.26
C PHE A 60 -1.11 -1.58 -3.80
N PRO A 61 -0.93 -0.34 -4.28
CA PRO A 61 0.30 0.09 -4.93
C PRO A 61 1.44 0.37 -3.94
N CYS A 62 1.10 0.63 -2.68
CA CYS A 62 2.01 0.94 -1.58
C CYS A 62 1.32 0.62 -0.25
N ASP A 63 1.96 0.92 0.88
CA ASP A 63 1.34 0.72 2.19
C ASP A 63 0.43 1.92 2.50
N LEU A 64 -0.85 1.66 2.75
CA LEU A 64 -1.89 2.66 2.93
C LEU A 64 -2.51 2.60 4.32
N ILE A 65 -2.84 3.75 4.89
CA ILE A 65 -3.82 3.82 5.98
C ILE A 65 -5.21 3.89 5.39
N PHE A 66 -6.08 2.98 5.84
CA PHE A 66 -7.46 2.88 5.40
C PHE A 66 -8.33 3.99 6.00
N LEU A 67 -8.83 4.88 5.14
CA LEU A 67 -9.61 6.05 5.55
C LEU A 67 -11.12 5.79 5.46
N SER A 68 -11.60 5.29 4.33
CA SER A 68 -13.02 5.00 4.15
C SER A 68 -13.27 4.04 3.00
N SER A 69 -14.46 3.44 2.96
CA SER A 69 -14.88 2.49 1.93
C SER A 69 -16.27 2.81 1.40
N SER A 70 -16.65 2.12 0.32
CA SER A 70 -18.04 2.08 -0.15
C SER A 70 -18.99 1.34 0.80
N ARG A 71 -18.48 0.66 1.83
CA ARG A 71 -19.30 -0.08 2.79
C ARG A 71 -19.70 0.83 3.96
N GLY A 72 -20.99 0.87 4.28
CA GLY A 72 -21.51 1.68 5.40
C GLY A 72 -21.02 1.25 6.79
N ASP A 73 -20.51 0.02 6.92
CA ASP A 73 -19.89 -0.49 8.14
C ASP A 73 -18.43 -0.02 8.32
N GLY A 74 -17.83 0.65 7.33
CA GLY A 74 -16.46 1.17 7.42
C GLY A 74 -15.40 0.08 7.43
N THR A 75 -15.73 -1.07 6.88
CA THR A 75 -14.80 -2.19 6.73
C THR A 75 -14.35 -2.35 5.28
N CYS A 76 -13.29 -3.11 5.07
CA CYS A 76 -12.97 -3.69 3.77
C CYS A 76 -12.37 -5.09 3.97
N PHE A 77 -12.41 -5.91 2.91
CA PHE A 77 -11.80 -7.23 2.91
C PHE A 77 -10.55 -7.24 2.03
N VAL A 78 -9.50 -7.85 2.54
CA VAL A 78 -8.22 -7.94 1.86
C VAL A 78 -7.76 -9.38 1.84
N THR A 79 -7.19 -9.80 0.72
CA THR A 79 -6.42 -11.05 0.64
C THR A 79 -4.94 -10.75 0.53
N THR A 80 -4.14 -11.49 1.30
CA THR A 80 -2.68 -11.45 1.28
C THR A 80 -2.07 -12.61 0.50
N ALA A 81 -2.86 -13.32 -0.33
CA ALA A 81 -2.40 -14.48 -1.09
C ALA A 81 -1.09 -14.23 -1.89
N SER A 82 -0.86 -13.00 -2.36
CA SER A 82 0.36 -12.61 -3.07
C SER A 82 1.58 -12.34 -2.16
N LEU A 83 1.38 -12.19 -0.85
CA LEU A 83 2.39 -11.90 0.16
C LEU A 83 2.81 -13.16 0.94
N ASP A 84 1.85 -13.90 1.46
CA ASP A 84 2.06 -15.04 2.37
C ASP A 84 1.41 -16.34 1.88
N GLY A 85 0.71 -16.33 0.75
CA GLY A 85 -0.01 -17.48 0.21
C GLY A 85 -1.36 -17.76 0.89
N GLU A 86 -1.79 -16.91 1.84
CA GLU A 86 -3.04 -17.10 2.55
C GLU A 86 -4.24 -16.71 1.67
N SER A 87 -5.14 -17.66 1.42
CA SER A 87 -6.34 -17.43 0.59
C SER A 87 -7.52 -16.84 1.37
N SER A 88 -7.38 -16.68 2.68
CA SER A 88 -8.42 -16.12 3.53
C SER A 88 -8.59 -14.62 3.26
N HIS A 89 -9.79 -14.12 3.54
CA HIS A 89 -10.05 -12.69 3.54
C HIS A 89 -9.95 -12.18 4.98
N LYS A 90 -9.11 -11.16 5.19
CA LYS A 90 -8.97 -10.45 6.46
C LYS A 90 -9.76 -9.15 6.40
N THR A 91 -10.45 -8.83 7.49
CA THR A 91 -11.23 -7.60 7.63
C THR A 91 -10.36 -6.48 8.18
N TYR A 92 -10.39 -5.32 7.55
CA TYR A 92 -9.72 -4.09 7.97
C TYR A 92 -10.75 -3.01 8.28
N TYR A 93 -10.38 -2.06 9.14
CA TYR A 93 -11.29 -1.04 9.67
C TYR A 93 -10.78 0.36 9.36
N ALA A 94 -11.68 1.20 8.85
CA ALA A 94 -11.38 2.60 8.57
C ALA A 94 -11.30 3.40 9.87
N VAL A 95 -10.57 4.51 9.85
CA VAL A 95 -10.53 5.45 10.98
C VAL A 95 -11.94 5.99 11.21
N GLN A 96 -12.39 6.01 12.47
CA GLN A 96 -13.77 6.36 12.82
C GLN A 96 -14.19 7.72 12.27
N ASP A 97 -13.32 8.73 12.38
CA ASP A 97 -13.61 10.11 11.99
C ASP A 97 -13.60 10.30 10.46
N THR A 98 -13.05 9.36 9.69
CA THR A 98 -12.98 9.43 8.21
C THR A 98 -13.95 8.48 7.51
N LYS A 99 -14.56 7.53 8.25
CA LYS A 99 -15.49 6.52 7.73
C LYS A 99 -16.68 7.10 6.94
N ALA A 100 -17.10 8.32 7.25
CA ALA A 100 -18.23 8.99 6.62
C ALA A 100 -17.91 9.56 5.22
N PHE A 101 -16.64 9.56 4.79
CA PHE A 101 -16.26 10.10 3.48
C PHE A 101 -16.55 9.11 2.36
N HIS A 102 -17.46 9.46 1.46
CA HIS A 102 -17.94 8.58 0.40
C HIS A 102 -17.56 9.06 -1.02
N ASN A 103 -17.23 10.33 -1.15
CA ASN A 103 -16.86 10.95 -2.43
C ASN A 103 -15.47 11.61 -2.38
N GLU A 104 -14.96 11.92 -3.58
CA GLU A 104 -13.63 12.47 -3.81
C GLU A 104 -13.47 13.88 -3.23
N GLN A 105 -14.56 14.63 -3.05
CA GLN A 105 -14.52 16.00 -2.52
C GLN A 105 -14.38 16.00 -1.00
N GLU A 106 -15.14 15.14 -0.32
CA GLU A 106 -15.08 14.96 1.13
C GLU A 106 -13.70 14.48 1.58
N ILE A 107 -13.12 13.51 0.87
CA ILE A 107 -11.81 12.97 1.23
C ILE A 107 -10.67 13.95 0.91
N ASP A 108 -10.81 14.80 -0.13
CA ASP A 108 -9.82 15.84 -0.47
C ASP A 108 -9.86 17.01 0.53
N ALA A 109 -11.00 17.22 1.20
CA ALA A 109 -11.16 18.19 2.27
C ALA A 109 -10.61 17.70 3.63
N LEU A 110 -10.17 16.44 3.73
CA LEU A 110 -9.62 15.89 4.96
C LEU A 110 -8.33 16.61 5.35
N HIS A 111 -8.36 17.29 6.49
CA HIS A 111 -7.17 17.84 7.11
C HIS A 111 -6.74 16.94 8.28
N ALA A 112 -5.65 16.20 8.09
CA ALA A 112 -5.13 15.29 9.12
C ALA A 112 -3.60 15.17 9.05
N THR A 113 -2.97 14.84 10.18
CA THR A 113 -1.56 14.44 10.26
C THR A 113 -1.48 13.00 10.74
N ILE A 114 -0.55 12.22 10.17
CA ILE A 114 -0.29 10.85 10.60
C ILE A 114 1.16 10.77 11.09
N GLU A 115 1.32 10.27 12.31
CA GLU A 115 2.59 9.93 12.92
C GLU A 115 2.65 8.40 13.02
N CYS A 116 3.72 7.80 12.54
CA CYS A 116 3.92 6.35 12.64
C CYS A 116 5.38 6.01 12.87
N GLU A 117 5.63 4.76 13.26
CA GLU A 117 6.99 4.23 13.42
C GLU A 117 7.83 4.33 12.13
N GLN A 118 9.14 4.17 12.23
CA GLN A 118 9.97 4.04 11.03
C GLN A 118 9.61 2.74 10.27
N PRO A 119 9.79 2.71 8.93
CA PRO A 119 9.57 1.50 8.14
C PRO A 119 10.32 0.30 8.71
N GLN A 120 9.60 -0.78 9.02
CA GLN A 120 10.15 -2.02 9.57
C GLN A 120 9.52 -3.26 8.92
N PRO A 121 10.28 -4.37 8.76
CA PRO A 121 9.86 -5.53 7.98
C PRO A 121 8.77 -6.37 8.67
N ASP A 122 8.45 -6.20 9.94
CA ASP A 122 7.34 -6.97 10.53
C ASP A 122 6.01 -6.59 9.85
N LEU A 123 5.42 -7.52 9.07
CA LEU A 123 4.17 -7.31 8.32
C LEU A 123 2.96 -7.14 9.24
N TYR A 124 3.01 -7.68 10.45
CA TYR A 124 1.87 -7.75 11.36
C TYR A 124 1.89 -6.67 12.44
N LYS A 125 3.04 -6.02 12.62
CA LYS A 125 3.20 -4.91 13.55
C LYS A 125 3.10 -3.58 12.81
N PHE A 126 2.21 -2.72 13.31
CA PHE A 126 2.14 -1.33 12.94
C PHE A 126 1.68 -0.52 14.14
N VAL A 127 2.37 0.59 14.40
CA VAL A 127 2.00 1.54 15.45
C VAL A 127 2.01 2.93 14.85
N GLY A 128 0.88 3.62 14.93
CA GLY A 128 0.76 5.00 14.53
C GLY A 128 -0.38 5.72 15.23
N ARG A 129 -0.55 6.98 14.87
CA ARG A 129 -1.61 7.87 15.35
C ARG A 129 -1.98 8.82 14.24
N ILE A 130 -3.28 9.04 14.07
CA ILE A 130 -3.82 10.08 13.19
C ILE A 130 -4.41 11.19 14.04
N ASN A 131 -4.11 12.44 13.69
CA ASN A 131 -4.73 13.62 14.26
C ASN A 131 -5.61 14.26 13.19
N VAL A 132 -6.92 14.23 13.39
CA VAL A 132 -7.89 14.86 12.49
C VAL A 132 -8.22 16.25 13.00
N TYR A 133 -8.06 17.26 12.13
CA TYR A 133 -8.32 18.66 12.47
C TYR A 133 -9.71 19.05 11.98
N HIS A 134 -10.55 19.54 12.90
CA HIS A 134 -11.83 20.14 12.59
C HIS A 134 -11.74 21.65 12.85
N ASP A 135 -12.34 22.48 12.00
CA ASP A 135 -12.13 23.94 11.93
C ASP A 135 -12.18 24.68 13.28
N MET A 136 -12.96 24.18 14.25
CA MET A 136 -13.23 24.87 15.52
C MET A 136 -12.84 24.08 16.78
N ASN A 137 -12.30 22.86 16.64
CA ASN A 137 -12.02 21.97 17.77
C ASN A 137 -10.54 21.58 17.88
N GLU A 138 -10.16 21.14 19.08
CA GLU A 138 -8.88 20.46 19.26
C GLU A 138 -8.77 19.24 18.32
N PRO A 139 -7.57 18.93 17.81
CA PRO A 139 -7.37 17.79 16.94
C PRO A 139 -7.78 16.49 17.63
N THR A 140 -8.62 15.72 16.96
CA THR A 140 -9.05 14.41 17.47
C THR A 140 -7.99 13.38 17.12
N ALA A 141 -7.30 12.88 18.16
CA ALA A 141 -6.27 11.87 18.02
C ALA A 141 -6.86 10.46 18.08
N ARG A 142 -6.56 9.62 17.09
CA ARG A 142 -6.92 8.18 17.08
C ARG A 142 -5.67 7.31 16.93
N PRO A 143 -5.56 6.21 17.69
CA PRO A 143 -4.51 5.24 17.47
C PRO A 143 -4.72 4.53 16.13
N LEU A 144 -3.62 4.16 15.48
CA LEU A 144 -3.60 3.31 14.30
C LEU A 144 -2.84 2.02 14.61
N GLY A 145 -3.43 0.89 14.24
CA GLY A 145 -2.85 -0.45 14.36
C GLY A 145 -2.74 -1.15 13.00
N SER A 146 -2.33 -2.42 13.02
CA SER A 146 -2.22 -3.24 11.81
C SER A 146 -3.56 -3.45 11.10
N GLU A 147 -4.67 -3.39 11.83
CA GLU A 147 -6.04 -3.43 11.29
C GLU A 147 -6.46 -2.20 10.46
N ASN A 148 -5.66 -1.13 10.49
CA ASN A 148 -5.86 0.06 9.66
C ASN A 148 -4.87 0.12 8.48
N LEU A 149 -3.87 -0.78 8.45
CA LEU A 149 -2.77 -0.77 7.48
C LEU A 149 -3.02 -1.75 6.34
N LEU A 150 -3.16 -1.23 5.12
CA LEU A 150 -3.28 -2.03 3.89
C LEU A 150 -1.90 -2.17 3.26
N LEU A 151 -1.40 -3.40 3.13
CA LEU A 151 -0.04 -3.68 2.68
C LEU A 151 0.07 -3.64 1.15
N ARG A 152 1.16 -3.08 0.63
CA ARG A 152 1.54 -3.21 -0.78
C ARG A 152 1.51 -4.68 -1.20
N GLY A 153 0.92 -4.98 -2.35
CA GLY A 153 0.85 -6.34 -2.89
C GLY A 153 -0.35 -7.16 -2.39
N ALA A 154 -1.02 -6.74 -1.31
CA ALA A 154 -2.31 -7.30 -0.95
C ALA A 154 -3.42 -6.78 -1.90
N THR A 155 -4.51 -7.52 -2.03
CA THR A 155 -5.58 -7.23 -3.00
C THR A 155 -6.91 -6.98 -2.30
N LEU A 156 -7.61 -5.92 -2.73
CA LEU A 156 -8.95 -5.59 -2.23
C LEU A 156 -9.99 -6.60 -2.75
N LYS A 157 -10.88 -7.06 -1.87
CA LYS A 157 -11.94 -8.03 -2.18
C LYS A 157 -13.26 -7.63 -1.56
N ASN A 158 -14.37 -8.06 -2.16
CA ASN A 158 -15.73 -7.92 -1.63
C ASN A 158 -16.08 -6.48 -1.18
N THR A 159 -15.48 -5.49 -1.83
CA THR A 159 -15.51 -4.06 -1.49
C THR A 159 -15.27 -3.25 -2.76
N GLU A 160 -16.30 -2.56 -3.26
CA GLU A 160 -16.26 -1.85 -4.55
C GLU A 160 -15.10 -0.84 -4.67
N LYS A 161 -14.89 -0.02 -3.64
CA LYS A 161 -13.79 0.94 -3.56
C LYS A 161 -13.41 1.28 -2.13
N ILE A 162 -12.16 1.66 -1.94
CA ILE A 162 -11.63 2.27 -0.71
C ILE A 162 -10.84 3.53 -1.04
N PHE A 163 -10.79 4.45 -0.07
CA PHE A 163 -9.84 5.54 -0.02
C PHE A 163 -8.78 5.24 1.04
N GLY A 164 -7.52 5.45 0.68
CA GLY A 164 -6.41 5.30 1.59
C GLY A 164 -5.33 6.34 1.35
N VAL A 165 -4.57 6.65 2.39
CA VAL A 165 -3.43 7.58 2.31
C VAL A 165 -2.12 6.81 2.39
N ALA A 166 -1.20 7.14 1.49
CA ALA A 166 0.11 6.52 1.43
C ALA A 166 0.99 6.87 2.63
N ILE A 167 1.46 5.86 3.35
CA ILE A 167 2.39 6.04 4.48
C ILE A 167 3.81 5.55 4.18
N TYR A 168 3.96 4.44 3.46
CA TYR A 168 5.25 3.94 3.01
C TYR A 168 5.18 3.68 1.51
N THR A 169 6.20 4.10 0.78
CA THR A 169 6.24 4.01 -0.68
C THR A 169 7.55 3.40 -1.16
N GLY A 170 7.56 2.85 -2.38
CA GLY A 170 8.79 2.30 -2.97
C GLY A 170 9.46 1.23 -2.11
N MET A 171 10.74 1.45 -1.79
CA MET A 171 11.56 0.50 -1.01
C MET A 171 11.29 0.53 0.49
N GLU A 172 10.52 1.50 0.98
CA GLU A 172 10.14 1.61 2.39
C GLU A 172 8.89 0.79 2.72
N THR A 173 8.15 0.30 1.71
CA THR A 173 7.00 -0.58 1.98
C THR A 173 7.44 -1.83 2.72
N LYS A 174 6.63 -2.31 3.68
CA LYS A 174 6.96 -3.50 4.47
C LYS A 174 7.22 -4.73 3.60
N MET A 175 6.48 -4.88 2.50
CA MET A 175 6.74 -5.92 1.50
C MET A 175 8.14 -5.79 0.88
N ALA A 176 8.56 -4.58 0.50
CA ALA A 176 9.89 -4.34 -0.08
C ALA A 176 11.02 -4.57 0.95
N LEU A 177 10.79 -4.26 2.23
CA LEU A 177 11.75 -4.55 3.31
C LEU A 177 11.91 -6.06 3.56
N ASN A 178 10.84 -6.84 3.41
CA ASN A 178 10.91 -8.32 3.47
C ASN A 178 11.48 -8.95 2.22
N TYR A 179 11.47 -8.23 1.10
CA TYR A 179 12.18 -8.60 -0.09
C TYR A 179 13.68 -8.37 0.15
N GLN A 180 14.27 -9.18 1.04
CA GLN A 180 15.66 -9.12 1.50
C GLN A 180 16.57 -8.69 0.36
N ALA A 181 17.34 -7.63 0.58
CA ALA A 181 18.38 -7.15 -0.33
C ALA A 181 19.15 -8.35 -0.87
N LYS A 182 18.90 -8.68 -2.15
CA LYS A 182 19.30 -9.86 -2.91
C LYS A 182 20.58 -10.52 -2.37
N SER A 183 20.48 -11.33 -1.31
CA SER A 183 21.56 -12.25 -0.95
C SER A 183 21.59 -13.28 -2.06
N GLN A 184 22.70 -13.35 -2.80
CA GLN A 184 22.88 -14.35 -3.84
C GLN A 184 22.56 -15.72 -3.23
N LYS A 185 21.54 -16.41 -3.75
CA LYS A 185 21.21 -17.77 -3.33
C LYS A 185 22.46 -18.64 -3.56
N ARG A 186 23.21 -18.92 -2.50
CA ARG A 186 24.30 -19.89 -2.51
C ARG A 186 23.68 -21.23 -2.14
N SER A 187 23.79 -22.22 -3.01
CA SER A 187 23.48 -23.59 -2.61
C SER A 187 24.48 -24.02 -1.54
N ALA A 188 23.98 -24.62 -0.46
CA ALA A 188 24.83 -25.39 0.42
C ALA A 188 25.35 -26.59 -0.39
N VAL A 189 26.67 -26.66 -0.54
CA VAL A 189 27.38 -27.87 -0.95
C VAL A 189 28.03 -28.43 0.30
#